data_AF-A0A2K1NGL2-F1
#
_entry.id   AF-A0A2K1NGL2-F1
#
_cell.length_a   1.000
_cell.length_b   1.000
_cell.length_c   1.000
_cell.angle_alpha   90.00
_cell.angle_beta   90.00
_cell.angle_gamma   90.00
#
_symmetry.space_group_name_H-M   'P 1'
#
loop_
_entity.id
_entity.type
_entity.pdbx_description
1 polymer ?
#
loop_
_entity_poly.entity_id
_entity_poly.type
_entity_poly.pdbx_seq_one_letter_code
_entity_poly.pdbx_strand_id
1 'polypeptide(L)'
;MTNSLDILVNKIEDVKLTIKDEVERRFEEFKDIGKNGDELDLFSELSFCVLTANWRAKGGIKAQKFITKEGFAHYNEEQLISKLREVGHRFPNTRSRYIVENRWIIGSLKNLLQKDISESRRFLVENIKGIGWKEASHFLRNVGIEDVAILDKHILKIMKNYNLVKEVPKPSWTEKKYTDLENQLRVLSKMVEEPLGKLDLYLWYMETGQIDK
;
A
#
# COMPACT_ATOMS: atom_id res chain seq x y z
N MET A 1 5.20 32.62 -14.54
CA MET A 1 5.85 31.32 -14.32
C MET A 1 4.87 30.46 -13.55
N THR A 2 4.32 29.42 -14.16
CA THR A 2 3.38 28.51 -13.49
C THR A 2 4.11 27.77 -12.38
N ASN A 3 3.57 27.76 -11.16
CA ASN A 3 4.18 27.05 -10.03
C ASN A 3 4.23 25.54 -10.37
N SER A 4 5.33 24.84 -10.04
CA SER A 4 5.45 23.40 -10.28
C SER A 4 4.30 22.60 -9.64
N LEU A 5 3.77 23.09 -8.51
CA LEU A 5 2.61 22.51 -7.85
C LEU A 5 1.33 22.65 -8.68
N ASP A 6 1.08 23.82 -9.29
CA ASP A 6 -0.09 24.04 -10.14
C ASP A 6 -0.07 23.12 -11.36
N ILE A 7 1.13 22.86 -11.92
CA ILE A 7 1.30 21.90 -13.02
C ILE A 7 0.91 20.49 -12.57
N LEU A 8 1.29 20.07 -11.36
CA LEU A 8 0.90 18.76 -10.83
C LEU A 8 -0.61 18.66 -10.61
N VAL A 9 -1.22 19.69 -10.01
CA VAL A 9 -2.66 19.76 -9.79
C VAL A 9 -3.42 19.61 -11.10
N ASN A 10 -3.08 20.39 -12.13
CA ASN A 10 -3.73 20.30 -13.44
C ASN A 10 -3.59 18.90 -14.05
N LYS A 11 -2.40 18.29 -13.96
CA LYS A 11 -2.21 16.91 -14.45
C LYS A 11 -3.07 15.89 -13.71
N ILE A 12 -3.26 16.06 -12.40
CA ILE A 12 -4.12 15.16 -11.62
C ILE A 12 -5.58 15.36 -12.04
N GLU A 13 -6.04 16.60 -12.21
CA GLU A 13 -7.40 16.89 -12.69
C GLU A 13 -7.66 16.30 -14.08
N ASP A 14 -6.71 16.42 -15.02
CA ASP A 14 -6.81 15.80 -16.35
C ASP A 14 -6.90 14.27 -16.27
N VAL A 15 -6.11 13.65 -15.39
CA VAL A 15 -6.12 12.19 -15.19
C VAL A 15 -7.41 11.74 -14.51
N LYS A 16 -7.94 12.51 -13.54
CA LYS A 16 -9.24 12.24 -12.91
C LYS A 16 -10.35 12.13 -13.95
N LEU A 17 -10.39 13.02 -14.94
CA LEU A 17 -11.38 12.94 -16.03
C LEU A 17 -11.31 11.64 -16.84
N THR A 18 -10.15 10.97 -16.85
CA THR A 18 -9.92 9.77 -17.66
C THR A 18 -10.18 8.47 -16.88
N ILE A 19 -9.82 8.42 -15.60
CA ILE A 19 -9.77 7.15 -14.84
C ILE A 19 -10.51 7.15 -13.49
N LYS A 20 -11.32 8.17 -13.22
CA LYS A 20 -12.02 8.29 -11.92
C LYS A 20 -12.89 7.07 -11.63
N ASP A 21 -13.64 6.57 -12.61
CA ASP A 21 -14.54 5.43 -12.40
C ASP A 21 -13.76 4.15 -12.05
N GLU A 22 -12.60 3.92 -12.67
CA GLU A 22 -11.73 2.81 -12.33
C GLU A 22 -11.11 2.95 -10.94
N VAL A 23 -10.73 4.17 -10.54
CA VAL A 23 -10.21 4.47 -9.20
C VAL A 23 -11.30 4.23 -8.15
N GLU A 24 -12.51 4.73 -8.36
CA GLU A 24 -13.64 4.52 -7.47
C GLU A 24 -13.96 3.03 -7.32
N ARG A 25 -14.06 2.29 -8.44
CA ARG A 25 -14.29 0.84 -8.39
C ARG A 25 -13.20 0.10 -7.62
N ARG A 26 -11.93 0.42 -7.88
CA ARG A 26 -10.81 -0.18 -7.14
C ARG A 26 -10.85 0.17 -5.66
N PHE A 27 -11.28 1.37 -5.31
CA PHE A 27 -11.38 1.78 -3.91
C PHE A 27 -12.56 1.12 -3.19
N GLU A 28 -13.68 0.90 -3.88
CA GLU A 28 -14.80 0.12 -3.34
C GLU A 28 -14.40 -1.36 -3.12
N GLU A 29 -13.55 -1.95 -3.97
CA GLU A 29 -12.95 -3.27 -3.70
C GLU A 29 -12.16 -3.26 -2.37
N PHE A 30 -11.39 -2.20 -2.08
CA PHE A 30 -10.65 -2.08 -0.82
C PHE A 30 -11.57 -1.95 0.40
N LYS A 31 -12.63 -1.13 0.29
CA LYS A 31 -13.63 -0.98 1.35
C LYS A 31 -14.36 -2.28 1.63
N ASP A 32 -14.68 -3.05 0.59
CA ASP A 32 -15.32 -4.36 0.75
C ASP A 32 -14.43 -5.34 1.52
N ILE A 33 -13.13 -5.39 1.22
CA ILE A 33 -12.16 -6.21 1.97
C ILE A 33 -12.16 -5.81 3.45
N GLY A 34 -12.07 -4.51 3.76
CA GLY A 34 -12.03 -4.04 5.16
C GLY A 34 -13.33 -4.25 5.93
N LYS A 35 -14.48 -4.05 5.27
CA LYS A 35 -15.80 -4.09 5.90
C LYS A 35 -16.38 -5.51 5.99
N ASN A 36 -16.28 -6.27 4.92
CA ASN A 36 -16.97 -7.55 4.74
C ASN A 36 -16.02 -8.75 4.75
N GLY A 37 -14.72 -8.55 4.49
CA GLY A 37 -13.71 -9.61 4.52
C GLY A 37 -13.59 -10.30 5.88
N ASP A 38 -13.25 -11.58 5.88
CA ASP A 38 -12.89 -12.31 7.08
C ASP A 38 -11.42 -12.07 7.48
N GLU A 39 -10.97 -12.66 8.59
CA GLU A 39 -9.59 -12.53 9.05
C GLU A 39 -8.57 -13.09 8.04
N LEU A 40 -8.95 -14.07 7.22
CA LEU A 40 -8.07 -14.63 6.19
C LEU A 40 -8.00 -13.71 4.97
N ASP A 41 -9.09 -13.03 4.62
CA ASP A 41 -9.08 -11.99 3.57
C ASP A 41 -8.13 -10.85 3.96
N LEU A 42 -8.23 -10.37 5.20
CA LEU A 42 -7.31 -9.35 5.73
C LEU A 42 -5.87 -9.85 5.79
N PHE A 43 -5.64 -11.08 6.24
CA PHE A 43 -4.30 -11.65 6.32
C PHE A 43 -3.69 -11.91 4.94
N SER A 44 -4.51 -12.26 3.95
CA SER A 44 -4.12 -12.35 2.54
C SER A 44 -3.65 -11.00 2.02
N GLU A 45 -4.34 -9.91 2.39
CA GLU A 45 -3.93 -8.55 2.00
C GLU A 45 -2.65 -8.10 2.70
N LEU A 46 -2.49 -8.41 3.98
CA LEU A 46 -1.25 -8.16 4.71
C LEU A 46 -0.08 -8.94 4.08
N SER A 47 -0.32 -10.19 3.70
CA SER A 47 0.66 -11.03 2.99
C SER A 47 1.03 -10.44 1.62
N PHE A 48 0.06 -9.90 0.88
CA PHE A 48 0.32 -9.17 -0.36
C PHE A 48 1.28 -7.99 -0.12
N CYS A 49 1.08 -7.17 0.91
CA CYS A 49 1.98 -6.06 1.26
C CYS A 49 3.40 -6.54 1.66
N VAL A 50 3.51 -7.67 2.37
CA VAL A 50 4.81 -8.30 2.65
C VAL A 50 5.55 -8.67 1.36
N LEU A 51 4.83 -9.17 0.35
CA LEU A 51 5.41 -9.57 -0.94
C LEU A 51 5.78 -8.39 -1.83
N THR A 52 4.98 -7.32 -1.84
CA THR A 52 5.21 -6.15 -2.70
C THR A 52 6.29 -5.20 -2.17
N ALA A 53 6.80 -5.43 -0.96
CA ALA A 53 8.01 -4.78 -0.46
C ALA A 53 9.21 -5.08 -1.38
N ASN A 54 9.52 -4.09 -2.23
CA ASN A 54 10.49 -4.19 -3.32
C ASN A 54 10.12 -5.25 -4.37
N TRP A 55 8.85 -5.36 -4.75
CA TRP A 55 8.41 -6.17 -5.88
C TRP A 55 7.28 -5.48 -6.65
N ARG A 56 6.94 -5.97 -7.84
CA ARG A 56 5.90 -5.36 -8.68
C ARG A 56 4.53 -5.77 -8.16
N ALA A 57 3.56 -4.84 -8.13
CA ALA A 57 2.18 -5.11 -7.71
C ALA A 57 1.57 -6.29 -8.49
N LYS A 58 1.73 -6.33 -9.82
CA LYS A 58 1.35 -7.48 -10.66
C LYS A 58 1.88 -8.84 -10.19
N GLY A 59 3.10 -8.88 -9.68
CA GLY A 59 3.68 -10.09 -9.11
C GLY A 59 2.94 -10.50 -7.83
N GLY A 60 2.70 -9.53 -6.94
CA GLY A 60 1.91 -9.72 -5.72
C GLY A 60 0.50 -10.22 -6.02
N ILE A 61 -0.19 -9.63 -7.00
CA ILE A 61 -1.55 -10.02 -7.41
C ILE A 61 -1.55 -11.46 -7.92
N LYS A 62 -0.57 -11.82 -8.78
CA LYS A 62 -0.38 -13.19 -9.26
C LYS A 62 -0.18 -14.16 -8.11
N ALA A 63 0.68 -13.81 -7.14
CA ALA A 63 0.95 -14.62 -5.96
C ALA A 63 -0.32 -14.79 -5.10
N GLN A 64 -1.05 -13.72 -4.84
CA GLN A 64 -2.27 -13.72 -4.03
C GLN A 64 -3.35 -14.61 -4.65
N LYS A 65 -3.54 -14.53 -5.98
CA LYS A 65 -4.46 -15.41 -6.71
C LYS A 65 -4.02 -16.88 -6.69
N PHE A 66 -2.72 -17.13 -6.80
CA PHE A 66 -2.18 -18.49 -6.90
C PHE A 66 -2.10 -19.22 -5.55
N ILE A 67 -1.74 -18.50 -4.49
CA ILE A 67 -1.58 -19.05 -3.13
C ILE A 67 -2.93 -19.04 -2.40
N THR A 68 -3.79 -18.06 -2.66
CA THR A 68 -5.09 -17.84 -1.98
C THR A 68 -4.96 -17.48 -0.50
N LYS A 69 -6.05 -17.02 0.10
CA LYS A 69 -6.09 -16.71 1.54
C LYS A 69 -5.80 -17.94 2.42
N GLU A 70 -6.36 -19.09 2.04
CA GLU A 70 -6.15 -20.37 2.71
C GLU A 70 -4.67 -20.80 2.64
N GLY A 71 -4.03 -20.64 1.49
CA GLY A 71 -2.61 -20.99 1.36
C GLY A 71 -1.71 -20.09 2.21
N PHE A 72 -1.96 -18.79 2.25
CA PHE A 72 -1.20 -17.90 3.14
C PHE A 72 -1.41 -18.23 4.61
N ALA A 73 -2.62 -18.60 5.00
CA ALA A 73 -2.97 -18.96 6.37
C ALA A 73 -2.42 -20.32 6.82
N HIS A 74 -2.34 -21.31 5.92
CA HIS A 74 -2.18 -22.71 6.32
C HIS A 74 -0.99 -23.46 5.72
N TYR A 75 -0.47 -23.07 4.55
CA TYR A 75 0.69 -23.76 3.98
C TYR A 75 1.90 -23.69 4.90
N ASN A 76 2.68 -24.75 5.02
CA ASN A 76 3.95 -24.65 5.74
C ASN A 76 4.96 -23.76 4.96
N GLU A 77 6.08 -23.43 5.60
CA GLU A 77 7.08 -22.54 4.99
C GLU A 77 7.62 -23.09 3.66
N GLU A 78 7.90 -24.39 3.56
CA GLU A 78 8.41 -25.02 2.34
C GLU A 78 7.43 -24.93 1.17
N GLN A 79 6.14 -25.15 1.45
CA GLN A 79 5.06 -25.00 0.47
C GLN A 79 4.98 -23.55 -0.03
N LEU A 80 5.04 -22.56 0.87
CA LEU A 80 5.06 -21.15 0.49
C LEU A 80 6.30 -20.79 -0.33
N ILE A 81 7.48 -21.29 0.04
CA ILE A 81 8.73 -21.06 -0.70
C ILE A 81 8.58 -21.57 -2.13
N SER A 82 8.07 -22.79 -2.29
CA SER A 82 7.85 -23.41 -3.59
C SER A 82 6.90 -22.56 -4.45
N LYS A 83 5.75 -22.17 -3.89
CA LYS A 83 4.75 -21.34 -4.59
C LYS A 83 5.28 -19.95 -4.95
N LEU A 84 6.05 -19.32 -4.07
CA LEU A 84 6.66 -18.02 -4.34
C LEU A 84 7.75 -18.10 -5.41
N ARG A 85 8.51 -19.20 -5.49
CA ARG A 85 9.45 -19.44 -6.61
C ARG A 85 8.71 -19.58 -7.93
N GLU A 86 7.61 -20.32 -7.94
CA GLU A 86 6.79 -20.57 -9.14
C GLU A 86 6.22 -19.27 -9.74
N VAL A 87 5.79 -18.33 -8.89
CA VAL A 87 5.32 -17.01 -9.34
C VAL A 87 6.46 -16.01 -9.62
N GLY A 88 7.72 -16.41 -9.44
CA GLY A 88 8.91 -15.61 -9.77
C GLY A 88 9.29 -14.57 -8.72
N HIS A 89 8.96 -14.80 -7.44
CA HIS A 89 9.36 -13.91 -6.36
C HIS A 89 10.87 -13.98 -6.12
N ARG A 90 11.54 -12.84 -5.97
CA ARG A 90 13.02 -12.75 -5.84
C ARG A 90 13.56 -13.19 -4.48
N PHE A 91 12.72 -13.09 -3.44
CA PHE A 91 13.08 -13.44 -2.05
C PHE A 91 12.10 -14.45 -1.42
N PRO A 92 11.92 -15.64 -2.01
CA PRO A 92 10.87 -16.57 -1.62
C PRO A 92 11.06 -17.09 -0.20
N ASN A 93 12.30 -17.36 0.22
CA ASN A 93 12.63 -17.86 1.57
C ASN A 93 12.23 -16.84 2.65
N THR A 94 12.80 -15.63 2.58
CA THR A 94 12.55 -14.57 3.58
C THR A 94 11.08 -14.18 3.66
N ARG A 95 10.38 -14.04 2.51
CA ARG A 95 8.98 -13.65 2.53
C ARG A 95 8.05 -14.74 3.02
N SER A 96 8.32 -16.01 2.71
CA SER A 96 7.56 -17.14 3.25
C SER A 96 7.68 -17.19 4.77
N ARG A 97 8.91 -17.09 5.29
CA ARG A 97 9.16 -17.04 6.74
C ARG A 97 8.38 -15.91 7.41
N TYR A 98 8.43 -14.69 6.86
CA TYR A 98 7.65 -13.57 7.41
C TYR A 98 6.15 -13.84 7.42
N ILE A 99 5.59 -14.38 6.33
CA ILE A 99 4.17 -14.72 6.26
C ILE A 99 3.82 -15.75 7.35
N VAL A 100 4.60 -16.83 7.49
CA VAL A 100 4.36 -17.84 8.53
C VAL A 100 4.45 -17.23 9.93
N GLU A 101 5.51 -16.46 10.19
CA GLU A 101 5.72 -15.78 11.48
C GLU A 101 4.62 -14.78 11.79
N ASN A 102 3.95 -14.19 10.80
CA ASN A 102 2.90 -13.19 11.03
C ASN A 102 1.52 -13.80 11.32
N ARG A 103 1.33 -15.13 11.23
CA ARG A 103 0.02 -15.78 11.39
C ARG A 103 -0.62 -15.59 12.76
N TRP A 104 0.16 -15.25 13.78
CA TRP A 104 -0.36 -14.97 15.13
C TRP A 104 -1.39 -13.83 15.15
N ILE A 105 -1.38 -12.95 14.14
CA ILE A 105 -2.32 -11.83 14.06
C ILE A 105 -3.72 -12.24 13.56
N ILE A 106 -3.85 -13.42 12.95
CA ILE A 106 -5.15 -13.92 12.46
C ILE A 106 -6.10 -14.04 13.66
N GLY A 107 -7.25 -13.37 13.58
CA GLY A 107 -8.21 -13.23 14.67
C GLY A 107 -8.18 -11.86 15.35
N SER A 108 -7.21 -11.00 15.02
CA SER A 108 -7.03 -9.67 15.60
C SER A 108 -7.00 -8.55 14.56
N LEU A 109 -7.01 -8.85 13.25
CA LEU A 109 -6.90 -7.82 12.21
C LEU A 109 -8.13 -6.92 12.18
N LYS A 110 -9.34 -7.45 12.36
CA LYS A 110 -10.56 -6.63 12.43
C LYS A 110 -10.52 -5.62 13.59
N ASN A 111 -10.07 -6.08 14.76
CA ASN A 111 -9.92 -5.21 15.93
C ASN A 111 -8.84 -4.14 15.69
N LEU A 112 -7.76 -4.50 14.99
CA LEU A 112 -6.72 -3.56 14.61
C LEU A 112 -7.27 -2.45 13.69
N LEU A 113 -8.19 -2.76 12.78
CA LEU A 113 -8.80 -1.77 11.88
C LEU A 113 -9.82 -0.84 12.55
N GLN A 114 -10.29 -1.18 13.76
CA GLN A 114 -11.18 -0.33 14.55
C GLN A 114 -10.44 0.74 15.37
N LYS A 115 -9.12 0.61 15.50
CA LYS A 115 -8.28 1.59 16.21
C LYS A 115 -8.06 2.83 15.35
N ASP A 116 -7.47 3.86 15.96
CA ASP A 116 -7.00 5.03 15.23
C ASP A 116 -5.95 4.63 14.18
N ILE A 117 -5.99 5.28 13.01
CA ILE A 117 -5.11 4.99 11.86
C ILE A 117 -3.63 5.02 12.28
N SER A 118 -3.24 5.99 13.12
CA SER A 118 -1.86 6.12 13.59
C SER A 118 -1.46 4.94 14.49
N GLU A 119 -2.36 4.54 15.39
CA GLU A 119 -2.15 3.40 16.28
C GLU A 119 -2.05 2.09 15.50
N SER A 120 -2.99 1.84 14.57
CA SER A 120 -2.99 0.65 13.72
C SER A 120 -1.72 0.58 12.89
N ARG A 121 -1.32 1.70 12.27
CA ARG A 121 -0.10 1.79 11.46
C ARG A 121 1.14 1.52 12.31
N ARG A 122 1.28 2.15 13.48
CA ARG A 122 2.43 1.95 14.37
C ARG A 122 2.52 0.50 14.82
N PHE A 123 1.40 -0.10 15.22
CA PHE A 123 1.35 -1.50 15.61
C PHE A 123 1.85 -2.43 14.50
N LEU A 124 1.41 -2.22 13.25
CA LEU A 124 1.86 -3.01 12.11
C LEU A 124 3.37 -2.90 11.89
N VAL A 125 3.91 -1.67 11.95
CA VAL A 125 5.35 -1.39 11.75
C VAL A 125 6.20 -2.06 12.83
N GLU A 126 5.76 -2.07 14.07
CA GLU A 126 6.54 -2.58 15.20
C GLU A 126 6.48 -4.11 15.32
N ASN A 127 5.35 -4.72 14.94
CA ASN A 127 5.06 -6.12 15.28
C ASN A 127 5.02 -7.06 14.07
N ILE A 128 4.81 -6.57 12.86
CA ILE A 128 4.65 -7.42 11.67
C ILE A 128 5.94 -7.50 10.87
N LYS A 129 6.42 -8.73 10.67
CA LYS A 129 7.66 -9.01 9.96
C LYS A 129 7.53 -8.62 8.49
N GLY A 130 8.51 -7.87 8.01
CA GLY A 130 8.58 -7.44 6.62
C GLY A 130 7.67 -6.25 6.27
N ILE A 131 7.03 -5.63 7.26
CA ILE A 131 6.21 -4.43 7.11
C ILE A 131 6.95 -3.23 7.71
N GLY A 132 7.23 -2.22 6.88
CA GLY A 132 7.64 -0.89 7.32
C GLY A 132 6.50 0.11 7.19
N TRP A 133 6.79 1.40 7.39
CA TRP A 133 5.78 2.46 7.31
C TRP A 133 5.01 2.48 5.98
N LYS A 134 5.72 2.28 4.87
CA LYS A 134 5.10 2.22 3.54
C LYS A 134 4.19 1.01 3.39
N GLU A 135 4.65 -0.18 3.76
CA GLU A 135 3.84 -1.40 3.67
C GLU A 135 2.64 -1.38 4.64
N ALA A 136 2.77 -0.76 5.81
CA ALA A 136 1.68 -0.62 6.76
C ALA A 136 0.60 0.32 6.21
N SER A 137 0.97 1.49 5.68
CA SER A 137 0.03 2.38 4.98
C SER A 137 -0.60 1.69 3.77
N HIS A 138 0.18 0.88 3.04
CA HIS A 138 -0.31 0.12 1.88
C HIS A 138 -1.39 -0.87 2.29
N PHE A 139 -1.15 -1.65 3.35
CA PHE A 139 -2.16 -2.56 3.89
C PHE A 139 -3.43 -1.81 4.31
N LEU A 140 -3.28 -0.73 5.10
CA LEU A 140 -4.42 0.06 5.57
C LEU A 140 -5.24 0.64 4.41
N ARG A 141 -4.58 1.16 3.36
CA ARG A 141 -5.28 1.65 2.16
C ARG A 141 -6.05 0.54 1.47
N ASN A 142 -5.43 -0.64 1.30
CA ASN A 142 -6.02 -1.76 0.59
C ASN A 142 -7.17 -2.45 1.34
N VAL A 143 -7.39 -2.09 2.61
CA VAL A 143 -8.58 -2.45 3.38
C VAL A 143 -9.54 -1.26 3.57
N GLY A 144 -9.40 -0.22 2.74
CA GLY A 144 -10.38 0.86 2.60
C GLY A 144 -10.10 2.13 3.41
N ILE A 145 -8.98 2.22 4.12
CA ILE A 145 -8.62 3.45 4.85
C ILE A 145 -8.19 4.53 3.86
N GLU A 146 -8.92 5.65 3.85
CA GLU A 146 -8.75 6.73 2.88
C GLU A 146 -7.66 7.74 3.27
N ASP A 147 -7.34 7.88 4.55
CA ASP A 147 -6.50 9.00 5.06
C ASP A 147 -5.01 8.66 5.24
N VAL A 148 -4.49 7.72 4.45
CA VAL A 148 -3.10 7.24 4.52
C VAL A 148 -2.36 7.42 3.20
N ALA A 149 -1.09 7.85 3.24
CA ALA A 149 -0.23 7.91 2.06
C ALA A 149 0.67 6.67 1.96
N ILE A 150 0.91 6.20 0.73
CA ILE A 150 1.89 5.15 0.43
C ILE A 150 3.14 5.80 -0.17
N LEU A 151 4.10 6.14 0.68
CA LEU A 151 5.35 6.80 0.27
C LEU A 151 6.37 5.82 -0.35
N ASP A 152 6.06 5.32 -1.55
CA ASP A 152 6.97 4.48 -2.33
C ASP A 152 7.96 5.31 -3.17
N LYS A 153 8.85 4.64 -3.92
CA LYS A 153 9.85 5.34 -4.75
C LYS A 153 9.23 6.20 -5.88
N HIS A 154 8.06 5.83 -6.39
CA HIS A 154 7.37 6.55 -7.46
C HIS A 154 6.74 7.82 -6.89
N ILE A 155 6.01 7.70 -5.78
CA ILE A 155 5.41 8.84 -5.09
C ILE A 155 6.49 9.82 -4.60
N LEU A 156 7.56 9.33 -3.98
CA LEU A 156 8.67 10.20 -3.54
C LEU A 156 9.37 10.90 -4.72
N LYS A 157 9.47 10.24 -5.87
CA LYS A 157 10.00 10.84 -7.10
C LYS A 157 9.07 11.96 -7.61
N ILE A 158 7.75 11.74 -7.62
CA ILE A 158 6.77 12.79 -7.96
C ILE A 158 6.90 13.98 -7.01
N MET A 159 6.89 13.72 -5.69
CA MET A 159 7.00 14.78 -4.68
C MET A 159 8.25 15.65 -4.88
N LYS A 160 9.39 15.02 -5.24
CA LYS A 160 10.61 15.74 -5.57
C LYS A 160 10.51 16.51 -6.89
N ASN A 161 10.01 15.87 -7.94
CA ASN A 161 9.95 16.46 -9.29
C ASN A 161 9.04 17.69 -9.38
N TYR A 162 8.00 17.74 -8.56
CA TYR A 162 7.05 18.87 -8.50
C TYR A 162 7.27 19.79 -7.30
N ASN A 163 8.42 19.69 -6.63
CA ASN A 163 8.83 20.57 -5.53
C ASN A 163 7.91 20.56 -4.30
N LEU A 164 7.19 19.46 -4.04
CA LEU A 164 6.47 19.27 -2.77
C LEU A 164 7.46 19.12 -1.61
N VAL A 165 8.63 18.56 -1.90
CA VAL A 165 9.74 18.43 -0.95
C VAL A 165 11.04 18.79 -1.65
N LYS A 166 11.94 19.47 -0.92
CA LYS A 166 13.27 19.84 -1.44
C LYS A 166 14.13 18.61 -1.69
N GLU A 167 14.08 17.66 -0.76
CA GLU A 167 14.87 16.42 -0.82
C GLU A 167 14.06 15.25 -0.27
N VAL A 168 14.27 14.08 -0.87
CA VAL A 168 13.72 12.82 -0.34
C VAL A 168 14.71 12.31 0.71
N PRO A 169 14.27 12.06 1.97
CA PRO A 169 15.16 11.64 3.02
C PRO A 169 15.78 10.26 2.72
N LYS A 170 16.99 10.03 3.25
CA LYS A 170 17.63 8.71 3.22
C LYS A 170 16.75 7.66 3.95
N PRO A 171 16.87 6.36 3.62
CA PRO A 171 15.88 5.31 3.92
C PRO A 171 15.58 4.98 5.40
N SER A 172 16.20 5.68 6.37
CA SER A 172 15.88 5.52 7.78
C SER A 172 14.55 6.19 8.12
N TRP A 173 13.46 5.48 7.85
CA TRP A 173 12.10 5.89 8.16
C TRP A 173 11.87 5.90 9.66
N THR A 174 11.50 7.07 10.18
CA THR A 174 10.92 7.25 11.50
C THR A 174 9.48 7.72 11.33
N GLU A 175 8.65 7.55 12.37
CA GLU A 175 7.26 8.04 12.37
C GLU A 175 7.19 9.51 11.94
N LYS A 176 8.03 10.35 12.55
CA LYS A 176 8.10 11.78 12.25
C LYS A 176 8.40 12.04 10.78
N LYS A 177 9.47 11.45 10.23
CA LYS A 177 9.85 11.64 8.83
C LYS A 177 8.75 11.20 7.87
N TYR A 178 8.09 10.07 8.17
CA TYR A 178 7.03 9.54 7.33
C TYR A 178 5.80 10.48 7.35
N THR A 179 5.38 10.88 8.54
CA THR A 179 4.22 11.76 8.75
C THR A 179 4.45 13.16 8.18
N ASP A 180 5.67 13.69 8.27
CA ASP A 180 6.03 15.00 7.68
C ASP A 180 5.86 15.00 6.15
N LEU A 181 6.26 13.91 5.48
CA LEU A 181 6.07 13.75 4.03
C LEU A 181 4.61 13.47 3.67
N GLU A 182 3.92 12.63 4.44
CA GLU A 182 2.49 12.37 4.28
C GLU A 182 1.67 13.67 4.37
N ASN A 183 2.04 14.57 5.28
CA ASN A 183 1.40 15.88 5.40
C ASN A 183 1.60 16.76 4.17
N GLN A 184 2.71 16.65 3.44
CA GLN A 184 2.87 17.37 2.17
C GLN A 184 1.91 16.84 1.10
N LEU A 185 1.74 15.51 1.02
CA LEU A 185 0.72 14.93 0.15
C LEU A 185 -0.70 15.27 0.61
N ARG A 186 -0.93 15.42 1.92
CA ARG A 186 -2.24 15.82 2.46
C ARG A 186 -2.64 17.22 2.02
N VAL A 187 -1.67 18.13 1.90
CA VAL A 187 -1.91 19.46 1.30
C VAL A 187 -2.33 19.31 -0.16
N LEU A 188 -1.60 18.51 -0.96
CA LEU A 188 -1.96 18.23 -2.36
C LEU A 188 -3.36 17.60 -2.48
N SER A 189 -3.67 16.61 -1.65
CA SER A 189 -4.97 15.93 -1.58
C SER A 189 -6.13 16.90 -1.38
N LYS A 190 -5.96 17.91 -0.51
CA LYS A 190 -6.95 18.97 -0.32
C LYS A 190 -7.12 19.86 -1.56
N MET A 191 -6.04 20.13 -2.28
CA MET A 191 -6.08 20.99 -3.49
C MET A 191 -6.81 20.32 -4.65
N VAL A 192 -6.71 18.99 -4.78
CA VAL A 192 -7.37 18.21 -5.84
C VAL A 192 -8.67 17.54 -5.35
N GLU A 193 -9.10 17.83 -4.12
CA GLU A 193 -10.32 17.30 -3.50
C GLU A 193 -10.44 15.76 -3.54
N GLU A 194 -9.32 15.05 -3.36
CA GLU A 194 -9.27 13.58 -3.35
C GLU A 194 -8.63 13.07 -2.06
N PRO A 195 -9.21 12.08 -1.36
CA PRO A 195 -8.58 11.45 -0.21
C PRO A 195 -7.22 10.85 -0.54
N LEU A 196 -6.28 10.83 0.42
CA LEU A 196 -4.90 10.38 0.19
C LEU A 196 -4.82 8.98 -0.45
N GLY A 197 -5.63 8.04 0.04
CA GLY A 197 -5.64 6.67 -0.44
C GLY A 197 -6.06 6.55 -1.90
N LYS A 198 -6.94 7.45 -2.38
CA LYS A 198 -7.34 7.55 -3.80
C LYS A 198 -6.33 8.35 -4.62
N LEU A 199 -5.82 9.46 -4.06
CA LEU A 199 -4.77 10.26 -4.68
C LEU A 199 -3.56 9.40 -5.09
N ASP A 200 -3.16 8.44 -4.24
CA ASP A 200 -2.11 7.48 -4.55
C ASP A 200 -2.34 6.75 -5.89
N LEU A 201 -3.56 6.30 -6.18
CA LEU A 201 -3.88 5.59 -7.43
C LEU A 201 -3.73 6.50 -8.66
N TYR A 202 -4.15 7.75 -8.57
CA TYR A 202 -3.95 8.74 -9.65
C TYR A 202 -2.46 9.02 -9.88
N LEU A 203 -1.71 9.27 -8.80
CA LEU A 203 -0.27 9.52 -8.89
C LEU A 203 0.48 8.31 -9.45
N TRP A 204 0.08 7.10 -9.07
CA TRP A 204 0.68 5.87 -9.57
C TRP A 204 0.35 5.63 -11.04
N TYR A 205 -0.89 5.92 -11.47
CA TYR A 205 -1.28 5.88 -12.88
C TYR A 205 -0.47 6.86 -13.72
N MET A 206 -0.20 8.06 -13.24
CA MET A 206 0.65 9.03 -13.95
C MET A 206 2.07 8.51 -14.23
N GLU A 207 2.63 7.67 -13.35
CA GLU A 207 3.97 7.11 -13.52
C GLU A 207 4.00 5.79 -14.31
N THR A 208 2.89 5.04 -14.35
CA THR A 208 2.90 3.65 -14.84
C THR A 208 1.85 3.33 -15.91
N GLY A 209 0.84 4.20 -16.07
CA GLY A 209 -0.33 3.98 -16.92
C GLY A 209 -1.25 2.86 -16.44
N GLN A 210 -1.15 2.44 -15.17
CA GLN A 210 -1.88 1.29 -14.63
C GLN A 210 -2.55 1.64 -13.30
N ILE A 211 -3.65 0.95 -12.99
CA ILE A 211 -4.32 0.99 -11.68
C ILE A 211 -4.24 -0.41 -11.09
N ASP A 212 -3.18 -0.63 -10.32
CA ASP A 212 -2.99 -1.84 -9.51
C ASP A 212 -3.52 -1.58 -8.08
N LYS A 213 -2.91 -2.20 -7.06
CA LYS A 213 -3.34 -2.08 -5.67
C LYS A 213 -2.17 -1.98 -4.73
#